data_AF-A0A4S9W7F4-F1
#
_entry.id   AF-A0A4S9W7F4-F1
#
_cell.length_a   1.000
_cell.length_b   1.000
_cell.length_c   1.000
_cell.angle_alpha   90.00
_cell.angle_beta   90.00
_cell.angle_gamma   90.00
#
_symmetry.space_group_name_H-M   'P 1'
#
loop_
_entity.id
_entity.type
_entity.pdbx_description
1 polymer ?
#
loop_
_entity_poly.entity_id
_entity_poly.type
_entity_poly.pdbx_seq_one_letter_code
_entity_poly.pdbx_strand_id
1 'polypeptide(L)' 'MHESFYVAQKDLTVNVCGETYRFKSGETMRSIKSGKWPRAKVLEICNNAGGRVKELWMDENQSYGVYVVEKV' A
#
# COMPACT_ATOMS: atom_id res chain seq x y z
N MET A 1 -3.16 6.63 5.76
CA MET A 1 -2.78 6.23 4.39
C MET A 1 -1.46 6.89 4.06
N HIS A 2 -0.50 6.17 3.47
CA HIS A 2 0.74 6.76 2.98
C HIS A 2 0.84 6.55 1.48
N GLU A 3 1.17 7.61 0.74
CA GLU A 3 1.38 7.57 -0.70
C GLU A 3 2.73 8.20 -1.04
N SER A 4 3.37 7.67 -2.08
CA SER A 4 4.61 8.20 -2.61
C SER A 4 4.49 8.38 -4.11
N PHE A 5 5.16 9.41 -4.63
CA PHE A 5 5.09 9.81 -6.03
C PHE A 5 6.50 10.09 -6.54
N TYR A 6 6.78 9.63 -7.76
CA TYR A 6 7.87 10.19 -8.55
C TYR A 6 7.40 11.50 -9.18
N VAL A 7 8.27 12.50 -9.20
CA VAL A 7 7.98 13.82 -9.78
C VAL A 7 9.03 14.12 -10.85
N ALA A 8 8.57 14.36 -12.08
CA ALA A 8 9.44 14.74 -13.17
C ALA A 8 10.03 16.14 -12.91
N GLN A 9 11.34 16.24 -12.72
CA GLN A 9 12.02 17.52 -12.46
C GLN A 9 12.21 18.39 -13.71
N LYS A 10 11.95 17.82 -14.89
CA LYS A 10 12.01 18.44 -16.21
C LYS A 10 11.15 17.64 -17.17
N ASP A 11 10.99 18.13 -18.39
CA ASP A 11 10.36 17.34 -19.46
C ASP A 11 11.19 16.08 -19.76
N LEU A 12 10.53 14.92 -19.77
CA LEU A 12 11.14 13.61 -20.00
C LEU A 12 10.43 12.91 -21.17
N THR A 13 11.22 12.21 -21.99
CA THR A 13 10.72 11.23 -22.96
C THR A 13 11.43 9.92 -22.67
N VAL A 14 10.68 8.86 -22.38
CA VAL A 14 11.19 7.55 -21.99
C VAL A 14 10.68 6.53 -23.00
N ASN A 15 11.58 5.71 -23.56
CA ASN A 15 11.19 4.58 -24.41
C ASN A 15 11.36 3.27 -23.64
N VAL A 16 10.30 2.48 -23.53
CA VAL A 16 10.30 1.18 -22.84
C VAL A 16 9.63 0.16 -23.75
N CYS A 17 10.38 -0.86 -24.18
CA CYS A 17 9.86 -1.92 -25.06
C CYS A 17 9.17 -1.41 -26.34
N GLY A 18 9.67 -0.31 -26.92
CA GLY A 18 9.10 0.31 -28.12
C GLY A 18 8.03 1.35 -27.84
N GLU A 19 7.45 1.38 -26.64
CA GLU A 19 6.46 2.36 -26.23
C GLU A 19 7.13 3.66 -25.78
N THR A 20 6.57 4.80 -26.20
CA THR A 20 7.09 6.13 -25.84
C THR A 20 6.18 6.80 -24.82
N TYR A 21 6.74 7.07 -23.65
CA TYR A 21 6.10 7.82 -22.58
C TYR A 21 6.70 9.22 -22.51
N ARG A 22 5.85 10.22 -22.30
CA ARG A 22 6.26 11.61 -22.17
C ARG A 22 5.72 12.15 -20.85
N PHE A 23 6.60 12.76 -20.08
CA PHE A 23 6.25 13.41 -18.82
C PHE A 23 6.65 14.88 -18.91
N LYS A 24 5.76 15.76 -18.46
CA LYS A 24 6.07 17.19 -18.33
C LYS A 24 6.72 17.48 -16.99
N SER A 25 7.52 18.54 -16.94
CA SER A 25 8.05 19.04 -15.67
C SER A 25 6.92 19.25 -14.65
N GLY A 26 7.10 18.70 -13.45
CA GLY A 26 6.11 18.70 -12.37
C GLY A 26 5.09 17.56 -12.43
N GLU A 27 5.03 16.80 -13.52
CA GLU A 27 4.12 15.66 -13.63
C GLU A 27 4.48 14.57 -12.63
N THR A 28 3.46 13.94 -12.05
CA THR A 28 3.63 12.97 -10.98
C THR A 28 3.18 11.58 -11.42
N MET A 29 3.94 10.57 -11.02
CA MET A 29 3.59 9.16 -11.18
C MET A 29 3.56 8.51 -9.80
N ARG A 30 2.39 7.99 -9.40
CA ARG A 30 2.26 7.30 -8.10
C ARG A 30 3.11 6.03 -8.08
N SER A 31 3.99 5.91 -7.11
CA SER A 31 4.89 4.76 -6.94
C SER A 31 4.37 3.79 -5.89
N ILE A 32 3.97 4.30 -4.72
CA ILE A 32 3.55 3.47 -3.58
C ILE A 32 2.21 3.97 -3.07
N LYS A 33 1.33 3.02 -2.73
CA LYS A 33 0.14 3.24 -1.91
C LYS A 33 0.14 2.24 -0.76
N SER A 34 0.33 2.72 0.46
CA SER A 34 0.39 1.91 1.67
C SER A 34 -0.78 2.23 2.60
N GLY A 35 -1.75 1.32 2.64
CA GLY A 35 -2.86 1.36 3.60
C GLY A 35 -2.34 1.22 5.02
N LYS A 36 -2.86 2.06 5.92
CA LYS A 36 -2.60 1.97 7.37
C LYS A 36 -3.94 1.71 8.02
N TRP A 37 -4.03 0.65 8.80
CA TRP A 37 -5.30 0.12 9.27
C TRP A 37 -5.30 0.04 10.80
N PRO A 38 -6.32 0.59 11.47
CA PRO A 38 -6.52 0.30 12.89
C PRO A 38 -6.89 -1.17 13.05
N ARG A 39 -6.57 -1.76 14.21
CA ARG A 39 -6.87 -3.17 14.53
C ARG A 39 -8.30 -3.57 14.18
N ALA A 40 -9.28 -2.75 14.56
CA ALA A 40 -10.70 -3.02 14.30
C ALA A 40 -10.99 -3.24 12.81
N LYS A 41 -10.35 -2.48 11.93
CA LYS A 41 -10.52 -2.61 10.48
C LYS A 41 -9.87 -3.89 9.94
N VAL A 42 -8.74 -4.29 10.49
CA VAL A 42 -8.10 -5.57 10.13
C VAL A 42 -9.01 -6.75 10.51
N LEU A 43 -9.62 -6.73 11.70
CA LEU A 43 -10.56 -7.76 12.13
C LEU A 43 -11.78 -7.84 11.20
N GLU A 44 -12.34 -6.69 10.82
CA GLU A 44 -13.44 -6.60 9.85
C GLU A 44 -13.04 -7.21 8.49
N ILE A 45 -11.86 -6.87 7.98
CA ILE A 45 -11.33 -7.40 6.71
C ILE A 45 -11.18 -8.93 6.79
N CYS A 46 -10.60 -9.47 7.86
CA CYS A 46 -10.44 -10.90 8.04
C CYS A 46 -11.79 -11.62 8.08
N ASN A 47 -12.75 -11.13 8.87
CA ASN A 47 -14.09 -11.70 8.97
C ASN A 47 -14.81 -11.69 7.62
N ASN A 48 -14.77 -10.56 6.90
CA ASN A 48 -15.41 -10.44 5.58
C ASN A 48 -14.76 -11.35 4.53
N ALA A 49 -13.50 -11.73 4.72
CA ALA A 49 -12.80 -12.70 3.89
C ALA A 49 -13.07 -14.17 4.29
N GLY A 50 -13.93 -14.43 5.28
CA GLY A 50 -14.22 -15.77 5.80
C GLY A 50 -13.15 -16.33 6.72
N GLY A 51 -12.29 -15.47 7.27
CA GLY A 51 -11.26 -15.84 8.23
C GLY A 51 -11.60 -15.35 9.64
N ARG A 52 -11.07 -16.04 10.66
CA ARG A 52 -11.14 -15.62 12.06
C ARG A 52 -9.73 -15.36 12.59
N VAL A 53 -9.52 -14.22 13.24
CA VAL A 53 -8.23 -13.92 13.88
C VAL A 53 -8.12 -14.73 15.17
N LYS A 54 -7.09 -15.57 15.25
CA LYS A 54 -6.78 -16.42 16.41
C LYS A 54 -5.77 -15.76 17.35
N GLU A 55 -4.71 -15.20 16.78
CA GLU A 55 -3.59 -14.61 17.53
C GLU A 55 -3.20 -13.26 16.90
N LEU A 56 -2.74 -12.33 17.74
CA LEU A 56 -2.29 -11.00 17.36
C LEU A 56 -1.04 -10.64 18.16
N TRP A 57 0.00 -10.22 17.46
CA TRP A 57 1.18 -9.59 18.05
C TRP A 57 1.33 -8.18 17.52
N MET A 58 1.64 -7.24 18.41
CA MET A 58 1.97 -5.87 18.05
C MET A 58 3.21 -5.45 18.83
N ASP A 59 3.94 -4.47 18.29
CA ASP A 59 4.97 -3.77 19.04
C ASP A 59 4.35 -2.94 20.19
N GLU A 60 5.18 -2.48 21.13
CA GLU A 60 4.75 -1.70 22.30
C GLU A 60 4.02 -0.41 21.89
N ASN A 61 4.43 0.20 20.79
CA ASN A 61 3.81 1.41 20.25
C ASN A 61 2.58 1.13 19.38
N GLN A 62 2.22 -0.15 19.19
CA GLN A 62 1.11 -0.59 18.34
C GLN A 62 1.17 -0.01 16.92
N SER A 63 2.39 0.22 16.42
CA SER A 63 2.66 0.78 15.10
C SER A 63 2.64 -0.28 13.99
N TYR A 64 2.84 -1.55 14.35
CA TYR A 64 2.81 -2.69 13.45
C TYR A 64 2.19 -3.91 14.12
N GLY A 65 1.40 -4.68 13.36
CA GLY A 65 0.70 -5.86 13.87
C GLY A 65 0.79 -7.05 12.93
N VAL A 66 0.98 -8.24 13.50
CA VAL A 66 0.94 -9.54 12.83
C VAL A 66 -0.25 -10.32 13.33
N TYR A 67 -1.05 -10.86 12.41
CA TYR A 67 -2.31 -11.54 12.70
C TYR A 67 -2.24 -12.99 12.20
N VAL A 68 -2.50 -13.96 13.08
CA VAL A 68 -2.76 -15.34 12.66
C VAL A 68 -4.24 -15.47 12.37
N VAL A 69 -4.57 -15.87 11.15
CA VAL A 69 -5.94 -16.03 10.68
C VAL A 69 -6.17 -17.50 10.33
N GLU A 70 -7.24 -18.07 10.86
CA GLU A 70 -7.72 -19.40 10.46
C GLU A 70 -8.94 -19.27 9.56
N LYS A 71 -9.15 -20.24 8.69
CA LYS A 71 -10.33 -20.31 7.83
C LYS A 71 -11.53 -20.79 8.66
N VAL A 72 -12.67 -20.13 8.49
CA VAL A 72 -13.96 -20.55 9.03
C VAL A 72 -14.64 -21.55 8.08
#